data_AF-A0A835PEX2-F1
#
_entry.id   AF-A0A835PEX2-F1
#
_cell.length_a   1.000
_cell.length_b   1.000
_cell.length_c   1.000
_cell.angle_alpha   90.00
_cell.angle_beta   90.00
_cell.angle_gamma   90.00
#
_symmetry.space_group_name_H-M   'P 1'
#
loop_
_entity.id
_entity.type
_entity.pdbx_description
1 polymer ?
#
loop_
_entity_poly.entity_id
_entity_poly.type
_entity_poly.pdbx_seq_one_letter_code
_entity_poly.pdbx_strand_id
1 'polypeptide(L)'
;MANKAATAAVAAVAKTAARTAISKTMTKQTPAMTSAEPQISKTTLTKGVPMSYQFTWKEKLAKYQTELSKGVWGYWELGAWKPLALSARKRAAIRKEVLLAGEDWPYDPPKKEMKNKRKGHKCDRVSAEKRAHTAELMKKMPDMLLDYKKRKWEKKMKEEEAKD
;
A
#
# COMPACT_ATOMS: atom_id res chain seq x y z
N MET A 1 -69.98 18.45 11.33
CA MET A 1 -70.12 19.93 11.38
C MET A 1 -69.10 20.42 12.39
N ALA A 2 -67.91 20.84 11.94
CA ALA A 2 -67.60 22.22 11.52
C ALA A 2 -67.58 23.17 12.72
N ASN A 3 -66.37 23.64 13.06
CA ASN A 3 -65.95 24.87 13.75
C ASN A 3 -64.45 24.64 14.06
N LYS A 4 -63.44 24.95 13.22
CA LYS A 4 -63.05 26.12 12.43
C LYS A 4 -63.01 27.44 13.22
N ALA A 5 -61.77 27.94 13.33
CA ALA A 5 -61.32 29.30 13.67
C ALA A 5 -61.37 29.68 15.16
N ALA A 6 -60.36 30.30 15.77
CA ALA A 6 -59.03 30.78 15.37
C ALA A 6 -58.25 31.06 16.69
N THR A 7 -56.92 30.89 16.77
CA THR A 7 -55.84 31.91 16.74
C THR A 7 -54.77 31.37 17.71
N ALA A 8 -53.45 31.46 17.58
CA ALA A 8 -52.51 32.03 16.63
C ALA A 8 -51.13 31.38 16.90
N ALA A 9 -50.48 30.85 15.87
CA ALA A 9 -49.03 30.62 15.82
C ALA A 9 -48.61 30.43 14.35
N VAL A 10 -48.71 31.56 13.63
CA VAL A 10 -47.98 31.94 12.41
C VAL A 10 -46.46 31.74 12.65
N ALA A 11 -45.57 31.40 11.73
CA ALA A 11 -45.57 30.88 10.37
C ALA A 11 -44.09 30.60 10.01
N ALA A 12 -43.80 29.54 9.24
CA ALA A 12 -42.57 29.45 8.44
C ALA A 12 -42.72 28.40 7.34
N VAL A 13 -43.62 28.66 6.40
CA VAL A 13 -43.62 28.02 5.07
C VAL A 13 -42.58 28.74 4.21
N ALA A 14 -41.77 27.92 3.53
CA ALA A 14 -41.11 28.16 2.25
C ALA A 14 -40.95 29.62 1.78
N LYS A 15 -39.69 30.06 1.71
CA LYS A 15 -39.28 31.13 0.80
C LYS A 15 -38.11 30.67 -0.06
N THR A 16 -38.45 30.49 -1.33
CA THR A 16 -37.73 31.02 -2.51
C THR A 16 -36.36 30.44 -2.87
N ALA A 17 -36.40 29.69 -3.95
CA ALA A 17 -35.37 29.61 -4.97
C ALA A 17 -34.91 30.99 -5.49
N ALA A 18 -33.75 30.97 -6.16
CA ALA A 18 -33.13 31.99 -7.02
C ALA A 18 -31.94 32.79 -6.45
N ARG A 19 -30.73 32.29 -6.74
CA ARG A 19 -29.55 33.07 -7.13
C ARG A 19 -28.55 32.11 -7.79
N THR A 20 -28.72 31.83 -9.08
CA THR A 20 -28.06 32.51 -10.22
C THR A 20 -26.53 32.42 -10.17
N ALA A 21 -26.03 31.45 -10.95
CA ALA A 21 -24.83 31.45 -11.78
C ALA A 21 -23.70 32.45 -11.47
N ILE A 22 -22.51 31.91 -11.19
CA ILE A 22 -21.26 32.46 -11.74
C ILE A 22 -20.50 31.31 -12.39
N SER A 23 -20.62 31.24 -13.70
CA SER A 23 -19.69 30.58 -14.61
C SER A 23 -18.33 31.27 -14.52
N LYS A 24 -17.24 30.51 -14.34
CA LYS A 24 -15.97 30.89 -14.94
C LYS A 24 -15.17 29.64 -15.32
N THR A 25 -15.35 29.28 -16.58
CA THR A 25 -14.42 28.52 -17.40
C THR A 25 -13.01 29.09 -17.28
N MET A 26 -12.05 28.25 -16.91
CA MET A 26 -10.65 28.44 -17.24
C MET A 26 -10.10 27.09 -17.70
N THR A 27 -10.47 26.72 -18.92
CA THR A 27 -9.62 25.94 -19.82
C THR A 27 -8.30 26.68 -20.02
N LYS A 28 -7.21 26.13 -19.49
CA LYS A 28 -5.85 26.35 -20.01
C LYS A 28 -5.40 25.00 -20.55
N GLN A 29 -5.63 24.77 -21.84
CA GLN A 29 -4.59 24.85 -22.87
C GLN A 29 -3.46 23.85 -22.58
N THR A 30 -3.65 22.66 -23.13
CA THR A 30 -2.57 21.84 -23.67
C THR A 30 -1.81 22.63 -24.73
N PRO A 31 -0.47 22.74 -24.64
CA PRO A 31 0.34 22.86 -25.83
C PRO A 31 0.69 21.43 -26.31
N ALA A 32 0.01 20.98 -27.36
CA ALA A 32 0.69 20.24 -28.41
C ALA A 32 1.53 21.24 -29.23
N MET A 33 2.53 20.74 -29.97
CA MET A 33 3.66 21.46 -30.63
C MET A 33 4.87 21.52 -29.67
N THR A 34 6.01 20.87 -29.90
CA THR A 34 6.60 20.31 -31.13
C THR A 34 7.63 19.27 -30.69
N SER A 35 7.69 18.14 -31.40
CA SER A 35 8.84 17.24 -31.38
C SER A 35 10.07 17.98 -31.92
N ALA A 36 10.81 18.64 -31.04
CA ALA A 36 12.18 19.05 -31.32
C ALA A 36 13.09 17.95 -30.78
N GLU A 37 13.58 17.09 -31.69
CA GLU A 37 14.80 16.34 -31.46
C GLU A 37 15.89 17.30 -30.95
N PRO A 38 16.54 17.06 -29.81
CA PRO A 38 17.84 17.66 -29.59
C PRO A 38 18.82 16.90 -30.49
N GLN A 39 19.03 17.43 -31.69
CA GLN A 39 20.24 17.17 -32.48
C GLN A 39 21.44 17.65 -31.63
N ILE A 40 21.97 16.75 -30.80
CA ILE A 40 23.22 17.01 -30.07
C ILE A 40 24.33 16.98 -31.11
N SER A 41 24.74 18.19 -31.48
CA SER A 41 25.90 18.51 -32.28
C SER A 41 27.12 17.70 -31.84
N LYS A 42 27.72 16.99 -32.79
CA LYS A 42 29.05 16.38 -32.66
C LYS A 42 30.10 17.50 -32.59
N THR A 43 30.26 18.10 -31.42
CA THR A 43 31.37 19.03 -31.17
C THR A 43 32.55 18.20 -30.71
N THR A 44 33.47 17.95 -31.63
CA THR A 44 34.79 17.37 -31.41
C THR A 44 35.52 18.17 -30.34
N LEU A 45 35.71 17.58 -29.15
CA LEU A 45 36.66 18.08 -28.18
C LEU A 45 37.67 16.96 -27.86
N THR A 46 38.72 16.92 -28.65
CA THR A 46 39.96 16.22 -28.31
C THR A 46 40.61 16.96 -27.14
N LYS A 47 40.35 16.49 -25.92
CA LYS A 47 41.17 16.81 -24.74
C LYS A 47 41.66 15.51 -24.13
N GLY A 48 42.97 15.34 -24.19
CA GLY A 48 43.67 14.14 -23.76
C GLY A 48 43.28 13.72 -22.34
N VAL A 49 42.73 12.52 -22.24
CA VAL A 49 42.55 11.82 -20.97
C VAL A 49 43.91 11.20 -20.62
N PRO A 50 44.48 11.46 -19.43
CA PRO A 50 45.73 10.83 -19.02
C PRO A 50 45.57 9.30 -19.02
N MET A 51 46.52 8.63 -19.65
CA MET A 51 46.66 7.17 -19.78
C MET A 51 46.89 6.49 -18.42
N SER A 52 45.92 6.59 -17.51
CA SER A 52 45.66 5.49 -16.59
C SER A 52 45.07 4.37 -17.44
N TYR A 53 45.56 3.14 -17.30
CA TYR A 53 44.99 1.95 -17.95
C TYR A 53 43.51 1.80 -17.54
N GLN A 54 42.63 2.57 -18.19
CA GLN A 54 41.19 2.45 -18.06
C GLN A 54 40.81 1.25 -18.89
N PHE A 55 40.85 0.06 -18.28
CA PHE A 55 40.29 -1.14 -18.89
C PHE A 55 38.95 -0.78 -19.49
N THR A 56 38.78 -1.06 -20.78
CA THR A 56 37.48 -0.87 -21.42
C THR A 56 36.46 -1.70 -20.64
N TRP A 57 35.20 -1.26 -20.61
CA TRP A 57 34.15 -2.04 -19.93
C TRP A 57 34.08 -3.47 -20.49
N LYS A 58 34.46 -3.67 -21.76
CA LYS A 58 34.60 -4.97 -22.44
C LYS A 58 35.67 -5.86 -21.80
N GLU A 59 36.85 -5.32 -21.50
CA GLU A 59 37.92 -6.07 -20.84
C GLU A 59 37.56 -6.44 -19.38
N LYS A 60 36.92 -5.52 -18.66
CA LYS A 60 36.39 -5.80 -17.31
C LYS A 60 35.33 -6.90 -17.37
N LEU A 61 34.46 -6.88 -18.37
CA LEU A 61 33.43 -7.89 -18.57
C LEU A 61 34.03 -9.25 -18.91
N ALA A 62 34.99 -9.31 -19.84
CA ALA A 62 35.68 -10.54 -20.22
C ALA A 62 36.42 -11.17 -19.04
N LYS A 63 37.13 -10.35 -18.24
CA LYS A 63 37.85 -10.81 -17.04
C LYS A 63 36.94 -11.49 -16.02
N TYR A 64 35.73 -10.98 -15.85
CA TYR A 64 34.83 -11.41 -14.80
C TYR A 64 33.62 -12.20 -15.29
N GLN A 65 33.56 -12.55 -16.58
CA GLN A 65 32.41 -13.22 -17.18
C GLN A 65 32.01 -14.50 -16.44
N THR A 66 33.00 -15.32 -16.07
CA THR A 66 32.78 -16.58 -15.33
C THR A 66 32.19 -16.36 -13.94
N GLU A 67 32.62 -15.30 -13.24
CA GLU A 67 32.06 -14.89 -11.95
C GLU A 67 30.68 -14.25 -12.10
N LEU A 68 30.46 -13.50 -13.19
CA LEU A 68 29.18 -12.84 -13.43
C LEU A 68 28.05 -13.85 -13.62
N SER A 69 28.35 -14.96 -14.30
CA SER A 69 27.43 -16.08 -14.56
C SER A 69 27.05 -16.89 -13.33
N LYS A 70 27.84 -16.86 -12.24
CA LYS A 70 27.55 -17.57 -10.98
C LYS A 70 26.40 -16.95 -10.18
N GLY A 71 25.87 -15.79 -10.62
CA GLY A 71 24.78 -15.07 -9.96
C GLY A 71 25.27 -13.88 -9.13
N VAL A 72 24.33 -13.22 -8.44
CA VAL A 72 24.58 -11.93 -7.76
C VAL A 72 25.04 -12.06 -6.31
N TRP A 73 24.63 -13.12 -5.61
CA TRP A 73 24.82 -13.24 -4.16
C TRP A 73 25.91 -14.24 -3.75
N GLY A 74 26.42 -15.00 -4.70
CA GLY A 74 27.26 -16.16 -4.44
C GLY A 74 26.64 -17.38 -5.09
N TYR A 75 27.29 -18.52 -4.87
CA TYR A 75 26.83 -19.79 -5.38
C TYR A 75 26.88 -20.84 -4.28
N TRP A 76 25.96 -21.80 -4.36
CA TRP A 76 25.90 -22.92 -3.44
C TRP A 76 26.81 -24.02 -3.95
N GLU A 77 27.84 -24.38 -3.19
CA GLU A 77 28.78 -25.43 -3.54
C GLU A 77 29.17 -26.20 -2.27
N LEU A 78 29.14 -27.54 -2.35
CA LEU A 78 29.60 -28.44 -1.28
C LEU A 78 28.98 -28.13 0.11
N GLY A 79 27.69 -27.77 0.14
CA GLY A 79 26.96 -27.52 1.38
C GLY A 79 27.22 -26.15 2.02
N ALA A 80 27.95 -25.26 1.34
CA ALA A 80 28.21 -23.91 1.81
C ALA A 80 27.86 -22.86 0.75
N TRP A 81 27.45 -21.68 1.21
CA TRP A 81 27.40 -20.48 0.37
C TRP A 81 28.81 -19.94 0.17
N LYS A 82 29.30 -19.98 -1.08
CA LYS A 82 30.58 -19.38 -1.46
C LYS A 82 30.33 -17.95 -1.97
N PRO A 83 31.08 -16.94 -1.47
CA PRO A 83 31.00 -15.59 -1.99
C PRO A 83 31.60 -15.53 -3.39
N LEU A 84 31.19 -14.53 -4.17
CA LEU A 84 31.81 -14.21 -5.45
C LEU A 84 33.21 -13.62 -5.25
N ALA A 85 34.12 -13.84 -6.20
CA ALA A 85 35.42 -13.17 -6.21
C ALA A 85 35.28 -11.66 -6.49
N LEU A 86 34.14 -11.24 -7.05
CA LEU A 86 33.78 -9.86 -7.28
C LEU A 86 32.92 -9.27 -6.17
N SER A 87 33.33 -8.11 -5.66
CA SER A 87 32.48 -7.33 -4.77
C SER A 87 31.30 -6.71 -5.51
N ALA A 88 30.16 -6.57 -4.81
CA ALA A 88 28.95 -5.96 -5.36
C ALA A 88 29.20 -4.53 -5.89
N ARG A 89 30.09 -3.77 -5.25
CA ARG A 89 30.51 -2.43 -5.70
C ARG A 89 31.18 -2.48 -7.07
N LYS A 90 32.12 -3.41 -7.28
CA LYS A 90 32.82 -3.59 -8.56
C LYS A 90 31.84 -4.04 -9.65
N ARG A 91 30.94 -4.98 -9.34
CA ARG A 91 29.87 -5.41 -10.26
C ARG A 91 28.99 -4.23 -10.69
N ALA A 92 28.54 -3.39 -9.75
CA ALA A 92 27.72 -2.21 -10.05
C ALA A 92 28.46 -1.14 -10.88
N ALA A 93 29.77 -0.97 -10.67
CA ALA A 93 30.59 -0.08 -11.50
C ALA A 93 30.65 -0.56 -12.96
N ILE A 94 30.89 -1.86 -13.18
CA ILE A 94 30.87 -2.46 -14.52
C ILE A 94 29.48 -2.34 -15.15
N ARG A 95 28.42 -2.67 -14.40
CA ARG A 95 27.03 -2.52 -14.86
C ARG A 95 26.71 -1.09 -15.28
N LYS A 96 27.16 -0.09 -14.52
CA LYS A 96 26.99 1.32 -14.86
C LYS A 96 27.69 1.68 -16.16
N GLU A 97 28.93 1.24 -16.36
CA GLU A 97 29.70 1.50 -17.59
C GLU A 97 29.04 0.86 -18.82
N VAL A 98 28.56 -0.38 -18.71
CA VAL A 98 27.85 -1.10 -19.79
C VAL A 98 26.53 -0.41 -20.15
N LEU A 99 25.70 -0.08 -19.16
CA LEU A 99 24.43 0.60 -19.40
C LEU A 99 24.61 2.02 -19.96
N LEU A 100 25.68 2.73 -19.57
CA LEU A 100 26.02 4.03 -20.15
C LEU A 100 26.46 3.93 -21.61
N ALA A 101 27.04 2.80 -22.01
CA ALA A 101 27.37 2.51 -23.41
C ALA A 101 26.13 2.11 -24.24
N GLY A 102 24.95 1.97 -23.62
CA GLY A 102 23.70 1.60 -24.28
C GLY A 102 23.53 0.08 -24.48
N GLU A 103 24.39 -0.73 -23.89
CA GLU A 103 24.36 -2.19 -23.99
C GLU A 103 23.49 -2.81 -22.87
N ASP A 104 22.95 -4.01 -23.11
CA ASP A 104 22.09 -4.72 -22.16
C ASP A 104 22.89 -5.46 -21.06
N TRP A 105 22.28 -5.65 -19.89
CA TRP A 105 22.88 -6.33 -18.74
C TRP A 105 22.13 -7.63 -18.38
N PRO A 106 22.54 -8.79 -18.93
CA PRO A 106 21.80 -10.05 -18.78
C PRO A 106 22.09 -10.84 -17.48
N TYR A 107 23.12 -10.45 -16.72
CA TYR A 107 23.65 -11.27 -15.61
C TYR A 107 22.87 -11.15 -14.29
N ASP A 108 22.00 -10.16 -14.14
CA ASP A 108 21.27 -9.91 -12.91
C ASP A 108 19.79 -10.26 -13.09
N PRO A 109 19.18 -11.02 -12.16
CA PRO A 109 17.74 -11.30 -12.23
C PRO A 109 16.94 -9.99 -12.07
N PRO A 110 15.76 -9.90 -12.71
CA PRO A 110 14.89 -8.74 -12.59
C PRO A 110 14.43 -8.55 -11.14
N LYS A 111 14.24 -7.29 -10.73
CA LYS A 111 13.73 -6.97 -9.40
C LYS A 111 12.29 -7.46 -9.25
N LYS A 112 12.02 -8.19 -8.19
CA LYS A 112 10.66 -8.62 -7.82
C LYS A 112 9.85 -7.43 -7.29
N GLU A 113 8.56 -7.42 -7.60
CA GLU A 113 7.62 -6.45 -7.07
C GLU A 113 7.41 -6.62 -5.55
N MET A 114 7.20 -5.49 -4.87
CA MET A 114 6.96 -5.44 -3.42
C MET A 114 5.53 -5.88 -3.06
N LYS A 115 5.37 -6.63 -1.96
CA LYS A 115 4.05 -7.04 -1.46
C LYS A 115 3.43 -5.95 -0.59
N ASN A 116 2.43 -5.25 -1.12
CA ASN A 116 1.68 -4.24 -0.40
C ASN A 116 0.42 -4.84 0.24
N LYS A 117 0.51 -5.30 1.49
CA LYS A 117 -0.67 -5.69 2.30
C LYS A 117 -0.62 -5.00 3.66
N ARG A 118 -1.66 -4.24 4.00
CA ARG A 118 -1.81 -3.61 5.33
C ARG A 118 -2.34 -4.65 6.32
N LYS A 119 -1.70 -4.80 7.47
CA LYS A 119 -2.10 -5.75 8.52
C LYS A 119 -3.42 -5.38 9.21
N GLY A 120 -3.65 -4.08 9.40
CA GLY A 120 -4.71 -3.55 10.26
C GLY A 120 -4.42 -3.77 11.75
N HIS A 121 -5.05 -2.97 12.62
CA HIS A 121 -4.97 -3.18 14.06
C HIS A 121 -5.87 -4.35 14.49
N LYS A 122 -5.43 -5.13 15.49
CA LYS A 122 -6.20 -6.26 16.01
C LYS A 122 -7.55 -5.81 16.57
N CYS A 123 -7.58 -4.67 17.25
CA CYS A 123 -8.80 -4.11 17.85
C CYS A 123 -9.86 -3.87 16.77
N ASP A 124 -9.51 -3.16 15.70
CA ASP A 124 -10.43 -2.78 14.64
C ASP A 124 -11.02 -4.00 13.93
N ARG A 125 -10.17 -5.00 13.65
CA ARG A 125 -10.58 -6.27 13.02
C ARG A 125 -11.65 -7.01 13.83
N VAL A 126 -11.51 -7.05 15.15
CA VAL A 126 -12.42 -7.78 16.05
C VAL A 126 -13.59 -6.91 16.52
N SER A 127 -13.54 -5.60 16.28
CA SER A 127 -14.56 -4.66 16.78
C SER A 127 -15.95 -4.92 16.19
N ALA A 128 -16.04 -5.30 14.91
CA ALA A 128 -17.31 -5.62 14.27
C ALA A 128 -17.92 -6.90 14.86
N GLU A 129 -17.11 -7.94 15.04
CA GLU A 129 -17.51 -9.21 15.65
C GLU A 129 -18.02 -9.01 17.07
N LYS A 130 -17.31 -8.20 17.87
CA LYS A 130 -17.75 -7.86 19.24
C LYS A 130 -19.09 -7.15 19.28
N ARG A 131 -19.33 -6.17 18.40
CA ARG A 131 -20.62 -5.45 18.35
C ARG A 131 -21.78 -6.37 17.95
N ALA A 132 -21.55 -7.27 16.99
CA ALA A 132 -22.54 -8.27 16.60
C ALA A 132 -22.88 -9.23 17.74
N HIS A 133 -21.85 -9.75 18.43
CA HIS A 133 -22.04 -10.63 19.57
C HIS A 133 -22.78 -9.95 20.73
N THR A 134 -22.49 -8.67 21.00
CA THR A 134 -23.25 -7.90 21.99
C THR A 134 -24.73 -7.82 21.61
N ALA A 135 -25.07 -7.56 20.34
CA ALA A 135 -26.46 -7.51 19.90
C ALA A 135 -27.18 -8.86 20.04
N GLU A 136 -26.50 -9.97 19.73
CA GLU A 136 -27.04 -11.32 19.94
C GLU A 136 -27.26 -11.64 21.43
N LEU A 137 -26.32 -11.25 22.29
CA LEU A 137 -26.43 -11.45 23.73
C LEU A 137 -27.60 -10.65 24.31
N MET A 138 -27.82 -9.42 23.83
CA MET A 138 -28.95 -8.60 24.28
C MET A 138 -30.31 -9.21 23.88
N LYS A 139 -30.40 -9.89 22.74
CA LYS A 139 -31.63 -10.63 22.37
C LYS A 139 -31.95 -11.77 23.33
N LYS A 140 -30.92 -12.45 23.85
CA LYS A 140 -31.05 -13.55 24.83
C LYS A 140 -31.21 -13.08 26.27
N MET A 141 -31.08 -11.78 26.52
CA MET A 141 -31.13 -11.21 27.87
C MET A 141 -32.43 -11.51 28.62
N PRO A 142 -33.63 -11.41 28.01
CA PRO A 142 -34.87 -11.69 28.72
C PRO A 142 -34.94 -13.12 29.23
N ASP A 143 -34.56 -14.09 28.40
CA ASP A 143 -34.55 -15.51 28.75
C ASP A 143 -33.55 -15.79 29.88
N MET A 144 -32.33 -15.23 29.78
CA MET A 144 -31.32 -15.36 30.84
C MET A 144 -31.79 -14.79 32.19
N LEU A 145 -32.59 -13.71 32.18
CA LEU A 145 -33.15 -13.13 33.39
C LEU A 145 -34.23 -14.03 34.01
N LEU A 146 -35.08 -14.65 33.19
CA LEU A 146 -36.08 -15.60 33.66
C LEU A 146 -35.41 -16.85 34.26
N ASP A 147 -34.39 -17.37 33.60
CA ASP A 147 -33.61 -18.51 34.09
C ASP A 147 -32.92 -18.21 35.42
N TYR A 148 -32.36 -17.00 35.58
CA TYR A 148 -31.77 -16.59 36.85
C TYR A 148 -32.81 -16.48 37.97
N LYS A 149 -33.97 -15.87 37.68
CA LYS A 149 -35.08 -15.75 38.65
C LYS A 149 -35.59 -17.13 39.05
N LYS A 150 -35.80 -18.02 38.09
CA LYS A 150 -36.22 -19.41 38.33
C LYS A 150 -35.25 -20.15 39.24
N ARG A 151 -33.95 -20.14 38.94
CA ARG A 151 -32.92 -20.78 39.78
C ARG A 151 -32.90 -20.24 41.21
N LYS A 152 -33.04 -18.92 41.39
CA LYS A 152 -33.08 -18.31 42.72
C LYS A 152 -34.32 -18.74 43.50
N TRP A 153 -35.46 -18.83 42.82
CA TRP A 153 -36.73 -19.22 43.42
C TRP A 153 -36.75 -20.71 43.81
N GLU A 154 -36.32 -21.60 42.92
CA GLU A 154 -36.18 -23.03 43.21
C GLU A 154 -35.22 -23.31 44.37
N LYS A 155 -34.11 -22.56 44.45
CA LYS A 155 -33.18 -22.67 45.57
C LYS A 155 -33.85 -22.28 46.89
N LYS A 156 -34.63 -21.19 46.89
CA LYS A 156 -35.37 -20.75 48.06
C LYS A 156 -36.40 -21.79 48.51
N MET A 157 -37.20 -22.32 47.58
CA MET A 157 -38.21 -23.35 47.89
C MET A 157 -37.57 -24.59 48.54
N LYS A 158 -36.44 -25.08 47.99
CA LYS A 158 -35.70 -26.21 48.58
C LYS A 158 -35.17 -25.94 49.98
N GLU A 159 -34.74 -24.70 50.26
CA GLU A 159 -34.28 -24.30 51.59
C GLU A 159 -35.41 -24.18 52.61
N GLU A 160 -36.63 -23.85 52.16
CA GLU A 160 -37.84 -23.83 53.00
C GLU A 160 -38.32 -25.28 53.25
N GLU A 161 -38.41 -26.12 52.21
CA GLU A 161 -38.75 -27.55 52.32
C GLU A 161 -37.77 -28.34 53.20
N ALA A 162 -36.50 -27.95 53.26
CA ALA A 162 -35.50 -28.60 54.12
C ALA A 162 -35.56 -28.18 55.60
N LYS A 163 -36.35 -27.15 55.92
CA LYS A 163 -36.54 -26.65 57.29
C LYS A 163 -37.83 -27.14 57.93
N ASP A 164 -38.83 -27.51 57.12
CA ASP A 164 -40.05 -28.20 57.54
C ASP A 164 -39.79 -29.70 57.74
#